data_AF-A0A9P5SXM1-F1
#
_entry.id   AF-A0A9P5SXM1-F1
#
_cell.length_a   1.000
_cell.length_b   1.000
_cell.length_c   1.000
_cell.angle_alpha   90.00
_cell.angle_beta   90.00
_cell.angle_gamma   90.00
#
_symmetry.space_group_name_H-M   'P 1'
#
loop_
_entity.id
_entity.type
_entity.pdbx_description
1 polymer ?
#
loop_
_entity_poly.entity_id
_entity_poly.type
_entity_poly.pdbx_seq_one_letter_code
_entity_poly.pdbx_strand_id
1 'polypeptide(L)' 'MAEFHGITYAPDVVITDQENAEILAIRTAFPRARIYYCAWHVIRAWRHKMTNLNLGIDHLPYNEKVEAREN' A
#
# COMPACT_ATOMS: atom_id res chain seq x y z
N MET A 1 32.63 10.35 7.26
CA MET A 1 31.20 10.02 7.43
C MET A 1 30.46 11.33 7.33
N ALA A 2 29.57 11.49 6.35
CA ALA A 2 28.93 12.78 6.09
C ALA A 2 27.87 13.07 7.16
N GLU A 3 28.11 14.10 7.96
CA GLU A 3 27.15 14.68 8.89
C GLU A 3 26.11 15.48 8.10
N PHE A 4 24.86 15.05 8.16
CA PHE A 4 23.75 15.76 7.54
C PHE A 4 23.29 16.88 8.50
N HIS A 5 23.83 18.08 8.32
CA HIS A 5 23.36 19.30 8.98
C HIS A 5 22.43 20.07 8.03
N GLY A 6 21.12 19.94 8.22
CA GLY A 6 20.14 20.74 7.48
C GLY A 6 18.73 20.16 7.53
N ILE A 7 17.87 20.79 8.36
CA ILE A 7 16.45 20.49 8.60
C ILE A 7 16.19 19.25 9.47
N THR A 8 16.06 19.48 10.78
CA THR A 8 15.55 18.53 11.79
C THR A 8 14.02 18.32 11.67
N TYR A 9 13.50 18.13 10.46
CA TYR A 9 12.10 17.74 10.28
C TYR A 9 12.06 16.31 9.73
N ALA A 10 12.17 15.35 10.65
CA ALA A 10 11.82 13.97 10.36
C ALA A 10 10.31 13.82 10.60
N PRO A 11 9.56 13.21 9.68
CA PRO A 11 8.15 12.97 9.89
C PRO A 11 7.93 12.00 11.05
N ASP A 12 7.04 12.33 11.98
CA ASP A 12 6.58 11.38 13.00
C ASP A 12 5.68 10.31 12.39
N VAL A 13 5.05 10.63 11.26
CA VAL A 13 4.05 9.80 10.57
C VAL A 13 4.19 9.96 9.06
N VAL A 14 4.15 8.84 8.34
CA VAL A 14 4.11 8.76 6.88
C VAL A 14 2.90 7.93 6.45
N ILE A 15 2.20 8.39 5.42
CA ILE A 15 1.08 7.70 4.79
C ILE A 15 1.50 7.30 3.38
N THR A 16 1.39 6.02 3.04
CA THR A 16 1.89 5.41 1.79
C THR A 16 0.78 4.58 1.11
N ASP A 17 0.95 4.28 -0.17
CA ASP A 17 0.08 3.41 -0.96
C ASP A 17 0.31 1.90 -0.77
N GLN A 18 1.18 1.52 0.18
CA GLN A 18 1.50 0.13 0.61
C GLN A 18 2.57 -0.58 -0.23
N GLU A 19 3.26 0.09 -1.14
CA GLU A 19 4.34 -0.57 -1.89
C GLU A 19 5.53 -0.97 -0.99
N ASN A 20 5.99 -2.23 -1.12
CA ASN A 20 7.08 -2.76 -0.29
C ASN A 20 8.38 -1.97 -0.45
N ALA A 21 8.68 -1.52 -1.68
CA ALA A 21 9.86 -0.71 -1.96
C ALA A 21 9.77 0.67 -1.28
N GLU A 22 8.59 1.28 -1.28
CA GLU A 22 8.34 2.55 -0.61
C GLU A 22 8.48 2.41 0.91
N ILE A 23 7.85 1.38 1.50
CA ILE A 23 7.95 1.08 2.94
C ILE A 23 9.41 0.89 3.34
N LEU A 24 10.20 0.17 2.54
CA LEU A 24 11.62 -0.04 2.81
C LEU A 24 12.38 1.29 2.78
N ALA A 25 12.16 2.13 1.77
CA ALA A 25 12.79 3.43 1.66
C ALA A 25 12.45 4.34 2.85
N ILE A 26 11.17 4.37 3.27
CA ILE A 26 10.72 5.13 4.45
C ILE A 26 11.40 4.63 5.71
N ARG A 27 11.50 3.31 5.92
CA ARG A 27 12.18 2.73 7.10
C ARG A 27 13.66 3.05 7.12
N THR A 28 14.32 3.10 5.95
CA THR A 28 15.73 3.45 5.84
C THR A 28 15.98 4.94 6.07
N ALA A 29 15.14 5.82 5.54
CA ALA A 29 15.29 7.27 5.67
C ALA A 29 14.81 7.80 7.04
N PHE A 30 13.70 7.26 7.55
CA PHE A 30 13.01 7.74 8.75
C PHE A 30 12.64 6.57 9.68
N PRO A 31 13.62 5.94 10.35
CA PRO A 31 13.41 4.73 11.15
C PRO A 31 12.47 4.94 12.36
N ARG A 32 12.25 6.20 12.77
CA ARG A 32 11.34 6.57 13.86
C ARG A 32 9.92 6.94 13.39
N ALA A 33 9.70 7.09 12.08
CA ALA A 33 8.40 7.44 11.55
C ALA A 33 7.43 6.24 11.66
N ARG A 34 6.20 6.51 12.10
CA ARG A 34 5.12 5.53 11.99
C ARG A 34 4.59 5.50 10.56
N ILE A 35 4.40 4.31 10.02
CA ILE A 35 3.90 4.12 8.67
C ILE A 35 2.43 3.70 8.76
N TYR A 36 1.54 4.45 8.12
CA TYR A 36 0.14 4.10 7.92
C TYR A 36 -0.16 3.95 6.43
N TYR A 37 -1.24 3.22 6.13
CA TYR A 37 -1.71 3.08 4.76
C TYR A 37 -2.72 4.16 4.43
N CYS A 38 -2.66 4.63 3.19
CA CYS A 38 -3.62 5.58 2.65
C CYS A 38 -5.05 5.02 2.76
N ALA A 39 -5.92 5.75 3.44
CA ALA A 39 -7.31 5.33 3.66
C ALA A 39 -8.05 5.04 2.35
N TRP A 40 -7.81 5.84 1.31
CA TRP A 40 -8.43 5.62 0.00
C TRP A 40 -8.01 4.28 -0.62
N HIS A 41 -6.71 3.94 -0.59
CA HIS A 41 -6.20 2.67 -1.09
C HIS A 41 -6.77 1.48 -0.30
N VAL A 42 -6.84 1.60 1.03
CA VAL A 42 -7.44 0.57 1.89
C VAL A 42 -8.92 0.36 1.57
N ILE A 43 -9.71 1.44 1.46
CA ILE A 43 -11.14 1.36 1.15
C ILE A 43 -11.36 0.79 -0.25
N ARG A 44 -10.57 1.23 -1.24
CA ARG A 44 -10.63 0.72 -2.61
C ARG A 44 -10.34 -0.78 -2.66
N ALA A 45 -9.26 -1.23 -2.00
CA ALA A 45 -8.90 -2.64 -1.93
C ALA A 45 -10.00 -3.47 -1.24
N TRP A 46 -10.57 -2.96 -0.14
CA TRP A 46 -11.65 -3.62 0.57
C TRP A 46 -12.92 -3.73 -0.29
N ARG A 47 -13.30 -2.65 -0.99
CA ARG A 47 -14.43 -2.66 -1.92
C ARG A 47 -14.23 -3.68 -3.04
N HIS A 48 -13.06 -3.70 -3.69
CA HIS A 48 -12.75 -4.70 -4.71
C HIS A 48 -12.85 -6.13 -4.17
N LYS A 49 -12.31 -6.37 -2.96
CA LYS A 49 -12.37 -7.69 -2.33
C LYS A 49 -13.81 -8.13 -2.05
N MET A 50 -14.64 -7.23 -1.51
CA MET A 50 -16.06 -7.52 -1.28
C MET A 50 -16.82 -7.77 -2.58
N THR A 51 -16.58 -6.97 -3.62
CA THR A 51 -17.19 -7.19 -4.94
C THR A 51 -16.81 -8.56 -5.50
N ASN A 52 -15.53 -8.94 -5.45
CA ASN A 52 -15.09 -10.25 -5.94
C ASN A 52 -15.69 -11.41 -5.14
N LEU A 53 -15.85 -11.24 -3.83
CA LEU A 53 -16.50 -12.23 -2.97
C LEU A 53 -17.98 -12.38 -3.31
N ASN A 54 -18.70 -11.26 -3.44
CA ASN A 54 -20.14 -11.24 -3.75
C ASN A 54 -20.45 -11.80 -5.14
N LEU A 55 -19.55 -11.59 -6.11
CA LEU A 55 -19.68 -12.11 -7.46
C LEU A 55 -19.13 -13.53 -7.61
N GLY A 56 -18.62 -14.15 -6.52
CA GLY A 56 -18.00 -15.48 -6.57
C GLY A 56 -16.71 -15.55 -7.40
N ILE A 57 -16.16 -14.40 -7.83
CA ILE A 57 -14.94 -14.30 -8.64
C ILE A 57 -13.76 -14.95 -7.91
N ASP A 58 -13.72 -14.88 -6.59
CA ASP A 58 -12.66 -15.52 -5.79
C ASP A 58 -12.61 -17.06 -5.96
N HIS A 59 -13.72 -17.69 -6.35
CA HIS A 59 -13.81 -19.14 -6.58
C HIS A 59 -13.54 -19.56 -8.03
N LEU A 60 -13.48 -18.61 -8.97
CA LEU A 60 -13.23 -18.91 -10.37
C LEU A 60 -11.80 -19.44 -10.59
N PRO A 61 -11.58 -20.28 -11.61
CA PRO A 61 -10.24 -20.67 -12.04
C PRO A 61 -9.46 -19.44 -12.57
N TYR A 62 -8.13 -19.54 -12.59
CA TYR A 62 -7.23 -18.38 -12.80
C TYR A 62 -7.48 -17.65 -14.13
N ASN A 63 -7.70 -18.39 -15.21
CA ASN A 63 -8.02 -17.83 -16.54
C ASN A 63 -9.30 -16.98 -16.51
N GLU A 64 -10.37 -17.48 -15.91
CA GLU A 64 -11.65 -16.78 -15.80
C GLU A 64 -11.55 -15.54 -14.87
N LYS A 65 -10.67 -15.58 -13.86
CA LYS A 65 -10.37 -14.42 -13.01
C LYS A 65 -9.67 -13.28 -13.77
N VAL A 66 -8.85 -13.58 -14.77
CA VAL A 66 -8.16 -12.57 -15.57
C VAL A 66 -9.18 -11.88 -16.48
N GLU A 67 -9.99 -12.65 -17.19
CA GLU A 67 -11.07 -12.13 -18.05
C GLU A 67 -12.09 -11.27 -17.26
N ALA A 68 -12.46 -11.70 -16.05
CA ALA A 68 -13.37 -10.94 -15.18
C ALA A 68 -12.77 -9.63 -14.61
N ARG A 69 -11.45 -9.43 -14.69
CA ARG A 69 -10.77 -8.20 -14.24
C ARG A 69 -10.49 -7.22 -15.38
N GLU A 70 -10.54 -7.70 -16.62
CA GLU A 70 -10.28 -6.91 -17.83
C GLU A 70 -11.57 -6.34 -18.47
N ASN A 71 -12.74 -6.77 -18.00
CA ASN A 71 -14.06 -6.24 -18.35
C ASN A 71 -14.63 -5.32 -17.25
#